data_AF-A0A947IU28-F1
#
_entry.id   AF-A0A947IU28-F1
#
_cell.length_a   1.000
_cell.length_b   1.000
_cell.length_c   1.000
_cell.angle_alpha   90.00
_cell.angle_beta   90.00
_cell.angle_gamma   90.00
#
_symmetry.space_group_name_H-M   'P 1'
#
loop_
_entity.id
_entity.type
_entity.pdbx_description
1 polymer ?
#
loop_
_entity_poly.entity_id
_entity_poly.type
_entity_poly.pdbx_seq_one_letter_code
_entity_poly.pdbx_strand_id
1 'polypeptide(L)'
;QNKKSFKNLYNWGLYTWREKHLQRNLHEIFGIVNVPLLFVEQQVAKAAAAFYTSPFTEAAVMILADFGETDVEWLGMGYENKLEVLQTQAFPHSLGWLNQIFIDFLGLKPYQDNIKLIELAAEGQPLYKNKILEKIFIFFENNAFEIFSNNLKQAYDLKTAKIFIENTLKIPPRKKTDSLTQIYLDLAASWQAALEEITLRKAKYLSGHYQLPTLCYGGEVAFNYLNNANLIKQSSFKKVWVQPAPGKAGGAIGAALYGWYFFLNNQRTVKSAGNIQNSFLLGPTFSDEEIKAYLDRKKIHYRYFEDEEACINTMVRHLMSGQTVGWLSGRMDFGENILGTRSIFLSPKHLEDAEKKEFKSMLKVSVLEESFDKYFNVEEKSPYAMYTVSPKLEMRNKFPLLKDANLIRVQTVNKQDNPQLHKLLTILKEKADFDLLINLPFNTKKNTLVCTPQDAYQNFMRMNLDYLIVERFFISKKGGL
;
A
#
# COMPACT_ATOMS: atom_id res chain seq x y z
N GLN A 1 -6.21 43.20 -12.12
CA GLN A 1 -4.99 43.16 -11.29
C GLN A 1 -5.25 42.96 -9.78
N ASN A 2 -6.45 43.24 -9.23
CA ASN A 2 -6.73 43.13 -7.78
C ASN A 2 -7.04 41.72 -7.21
N LYS A 3 -7.22 40.67 -8.01
CA LYS A 3 -7.42 39.29 -7.49
C LYS A 3 -6.11 38.56 -7.17
N LYS A 4 -4.97 38.99 -7.72
CA LYS A 4 -3.64 38.41 -7.43
C LYS A 4 -3.12 38.86 -6.06
N SER A 5 -3.41 40.08 -5.59
CA SER A 5 -2.91 40.56 -4.29
C SER A 5 -3.61 39.89 -3.10
N PHE A 6 -4.91 39.61 -3.19
CA PHE A 6 -5.66 38.92 -2.12
C PHE A 6 -5.27 37.44 -1.98
N LYS A 7 -5.05 36.72 -3.09
CA LYS A 7 -4.57 35.33 -3.05
C LYS A 7 -3.15 35.25 -2.45
N ASN A 8 -2.29 36.21 -2.76
CA ASN A 8 -0.94 36.31 -2.19
C ASN A 8 -0.96 36.69 -0.69
N LEU A 9 -1.83 37.60 -0.26
CA LEU A 9 -2.00 37.95 1.16
C LEU A 9 -2.60 36.80 1.99
N TYR A 10 -3.60 36.09 1.46
CA TYR A 10 -4.18 34.91 2.11
C TYR A 10 -3.17 33.76 2.21
N ASN A 11 -2.42 33.50 1.14
CA ASN A 11 -1.34 32.51 1.14
C ASN A 11 -0.21 32.91 2.10
N TRP A 12 0.14 34.19 2.21
CA TRP A 12 1.18 34.69 3.13
C TRP A 12 0.75 34.60 4.60
N GLY A 13 -0.52 34.92 4.92
CA GLY A 13 -1.09 34.73 6.26
C GLY A 13 -1.17 33.25 6.67
N LEU A 14 -1.56 32.37 5.75
CA LEU A 14 -1.52 30.92 5.96
C LEU A 14 -0.09 30.41 6.14
N TYR A 15 0.87 30.92 5.38
CA TYR A 15 2.27 30.53 5.44
C TYR A 15 2.90 30.92 6.79
N THR A 16 2.72 32.17 7.21
CA THR A 16 3.21 32.66 8.51
C THR A 16 2.55 31.96 9.71
N TRP A 17 1.27 31.64 9.62
CA TRP A 17 0.60 30.82 10.64
C TRP A 17 1.16 29.39 10.67
N ARG A 18 1.31 28.75 9.50
CA ARG A 18 1.88 27.39 9.37
C ARG A 18 3.29 27.33 9.92
N GLU A 19 4.13 28.30 9.57
CA GLU A 19 5.51 28.42 10.06
C GLU A 19 5.54 28.53 11.59
N LYS A 20 4.80 29.48 12.18
CA LYS A 20 4.74 29.62 13.65
C LYS A 20 4.21 28.36 14.33
N HIS A 21 3.18 27.74 13.76
CA HIS A 21 2.62 26.51 14.28
C HIS A 21 3.62 25.35 14.23
N LEU A 22 4.35 25.19 13.11
CA LEU A 22 5.37 24.16 12.95
C LEU A 22 6.56 24.38 13.90
N GLN A 23 7.07 25.61 14.02
CA GLN A 23 8.14 25.94 14.96
C GLN A 23 7.75 25.60 16.39
N ARG A 24 6.51 25.94 16.79
CA ARG A 24 5.97 25.60 18.10
C ARG A 24 5.92 24.09 18.31
N ASN A 25 5.38 23.33 17.36
CA ASN A 25 5.29 21.87 17.48
C ASN A 25 6.67 21.21 17.51
N LEU A 26 7.63 21.68 16.71
CA LEU A 26 9.00 21.18 16.73
C LEU A 26 9.69 21.44 18.08
N HIS A 27 9.43 22.60 18.69
CA HIS A 27 9.91 22.90 20.03
C HIS A 27 9.26 22.02 21.10
N GLU A 28 7.93 21.87 21.06
CA GLU A 28 7.20 21.05 22.05
C GLU A 28 7.55 19.56 21.97
N ILE A 29 7.76 19.02 20.76
CA ILE A 29 8.01 17.58 20.56
C ILE A 29 9.49 17.23 20.70
N PHE A 30 10.39 18.06 20.14
CA PHE A 30 11.81 17.73 20.01
C PHE A 30 12.74 18.68 20.77
N GLY A 31 12.21 19.73 21.40
CA GLY A 31 13.02 20.76 22.05
C GLY A 31 13.77 21.68 21.07
N ILE A 32 13.51 21.57 19.76
CA ILE A 32 14.27 22.30 18.74
C ILE A 32 13.64 23.67 18.48
N VAL A 33 14.46 24.72 18.49
CA VAL A 33 14.03 26.11 18.30
C VAL A 33 14.70 26.68 17.04
N ASN A 34 13.98 27.48 16.26
CA ASN A 34 14.50 28.24 15.12
C ASN A 34 15.14 27.37 14.02
N VAL A 35 14.49 26.27 13.63
CA VAL A 35 14.98 25.43 12.51
C VAL A 35 14.56 26.04 11.18
N PRO A 36 15.44 26.12 10.17
CA PRO A 36 15.02 26.48 8.81
C PRO A 36 13.92 25.55 8.30
N LEU A 37 12.81 26.11 7.80
CA LEU A 37 11.71 25.33 7.23
C LEU A 37 11.79 25.33 5.70
N LEU A 38 11.77 24.14 5.11
CA LEU A 38 11.59 23.95 3.69
C LEU A 38 10.18 23.37 3.44
N PHE A 39 9.36 24.11 2.69
CA PHE A 39 8.06 23.63 2.26
C PHE A 39 8.19 23.00 0.87
N VAL A 40 7.82 21.73 0.75
CA VAL A 40 7.86 20.97 -0.51
C VAL A 40 6.42 20.71 -0.94
N GLU A 41 6.11 20.98 -2.20
CA GLU A 41 4.79 20.70 -2.79
C GLU A 41 4.47 19.20 -2.72
N GLN A 42 3.23 18.84 -2.39
CA GLN A 42 2.85 17.45 -2.10
C GLN A 42 3.17 16.47 -3.24
N GLN A 43 2.93 16.85 -4.49
CA GLN A 43 3.21 15.96 -5.63
C GLN A 43 4.71 15.84 -5.92
N VAL A 44 5.49 16.92 -5.73
CA VAL A 44 6.95 16.88 -5.78
C VAL A 44 7.51 15.98 -4.68
N ALA A 45 6.96 16.08 -3.47
CA ALA A 45 7.35 15.20 -2.38
C ALA A 45 7.04 13.73 -2.70
N LYS A 46 5.89 13.42 -3.29
CA LYS A 46 5.58 12.04 -3.75
C LYS A 46 6.49 11.58 -4.90
N ALA A 47 6.80 12.45 -5.85
CA ALA A 47 7.75 12.16 -6.93
C ALA A 47 9.16 11.87 -6.39
N ALA A 48 9.62 12.67 -5.43
CA ALA A 48 10.87 12.45 -4.71
C ALA A 48 10.86 11.15 -3.91
N ALA A 49 9.74 10.83 -3.24
CA ALA A 49 9.59 9.56 -2.54
C ALA A 49 9.71 8.37 -3.51
N ALA A 50 9.04 8.44 -4.67
CA ALA A 50 9.07 7.38 -5.67
C ALA A 50 10.47 7.22 -6.28
N PHE A 51 11.09 8.31 -6.72
CA PHE A 51 12.38 8.25 -7.40
C PHE A 51 13.55 8.00 -6.45
N TYR A 52 13.70 8.77 -5.37
CA TYR A 52 14.90 8.68 -4.52
C TYR A 52 14.98 7.40 -3.71
N THR A 53 13.86 6.72 -3.47
CA THR A 53 13.84 5.38 -2.84
C THR A 53 13.96 4.25 -3.85
N SER A 54 13.89 4.53 -5.15
CA SER A 54 14.05 3.51 -6.18
C SER A 54 15.50 3.04 -6.32
N PRO A 55 15.72 1.82 -6.86
CA PRO A 55 17.06 1.32 -7.17
C PRO A 55 17.60 1.84 -8.52
N PHE A 56 17.02 2.91 -9.08
CA PHE A 56 17.37 3.41 -10.41
C PHE A 56 18.14 4.73 -10.33
N THR A 57 19.19 4.86 -11.14
CA THR A 57 19.92 6.12 -11.34
C THR A 57 19.10 7.13 -12.14
N GLU A 58 18.31 6.63 -13.09
CA GLU A 58 17.37 7.40 -13.90
C GLU A 58 16.07 6.61 -14.12
N ALA A 59 14.94 7.32 -14.16
CA ALA A 59 13.64 6.70 -14.43
C ALA A 59 12.63 7.76 -14.88
N ALA A 60 11.66 7.33 -15.69
CA ALA A 60 10.41 8.06 -15.79
C ALA A 60 9.71 8.01 -14.43
N VAL A 61 8.96 9.06 -14.08
CA VAL A 61 8.28 9.16 -12.79
C VAL A 61 6.83 9.56 -13.03
N MET A 62 5.91 8.78 -12.45
CA MET A 62 4.47 8.97 -12.57
C MET A 62 3.84 8.98 -11.17
N ILE A 63 3.19 10.08 -10.81
CA ILE A 63 2.45 10.21 -9.57
C ILE A 63 0.98 10.45 -9.92
N LEU A 64 0.11 9.55 -9.47
CA LEU A 64 -1.34 9.63 -9.64
C LEU A 64 -1.99 9.70 -8.26
N ALA A 65 -2.43 10.89 -7.85
CA ALA A 65 -2.94 11.16 -6.52
C ALA A 65 -4.47 11.30 -6.48
N ASP A 66 -5.02 11.38 -5.28
CA ASP A 66 -6.43 11.74 -5.03
C ASP A 66 -6.62 13.26 -4.93
N PHE A 67 -5.86 13.90 -4.05
CA PHE A 67 -5.89 15.31 -3.72
C PHE A 67 -4.45 15.84 -3.56
N GLY A 68 -4.29 17.14 -3.78
CA GLY A 68 -3.10 17.91 -3.44
C GLY A 68 -3.47 19.36 -3.14
N GLU A 69 -2.45 20.22 -2.94
CA GLU A 69 -2.68 21.66 -2.73
C GLU A 69 -3.27 22.31 -3.98
N THR A 70 -2.87 21.83 -5.16
CA THR A 70 -3.39 22.25 -6.46
C THR A 70 -3.35 21.07 -7.43
N ASP A 71 -2.21 20.38 -7.51
CA ASP A 71 -2.01 19.29 -8.45
C ASP A 71 -2.34 17.91 -7.85
N VAL A 72 -2.84 17.02 -8.71
CA VAL A 72 -3.23 15.63 -8.43
C VAL A 72 -2.51 14.62 -9.32
N GLU A 73 -1.70 15.11 -10.26
CA GLU A 73 -0.84 14.32 -11.10
C GLU A 73 0.50 15.02 -11.26
N TRP A 74 1.58 14.23 -11.30
CA TRP A 74 2.92 14.70 -11.65
C TRP A 74 3.59 13.66 -12.55
N LEU A 75 3.90 14.06 -13.77
CA LEU A 75 4.61 13.26 -14.77
C LEU A 75 5.94 13.92 -15.06
N GLY A 76 7.01 13.15 -15.09
CA GLY A 76 8.35 13.69 -15.32
C GLY A 76 9.40 12.60 -15.37
N MET A 77 10.64 12.99 -15.08
CA MET A 77 11.73 12.06 -14.89
C MET A 77 12.58 12.44 -13.68
N GLY A 78 13.30 11.44 -13.16
CA GLY A 78 14.38 11.65 -12.22
C GLY A 78 15.69 11.19 -12.82
N TYR A 79 16.76 11.93 -12.57
CA TYR A 79 18.13 11.58 -12.93
C TYR A 79 19.07 12.04 -11.81
N GLU A 80 19.87 11.11 -11.27
CA GLU A 80 20.76 11.37 -10.14
C GLU A 80 20.01 12.00 -8.94
N ASN A 81 20.33 13.25 -8.58
CA ASN A 81 19.73 14.02 -7.49
C ASN A 81 18.69 15.05 -7.99
N LYS A 82 18.25 14.95 -9.25
CA LYS A 82 17.32 15.89 -9.90
C LYS A 82 15.97 15.25 -10.18
N LEU A 83 14.95 16.10 -10.21
CA LEU A 83 13.60 15.79 -10.67
C LEU A 83 13.18 16.87 -11.68
N GLU A 84 12.72 16.44 -12.84
CA GLU A 84 12.27 17.32 -13.92
C GLU A 84 10.82 17.00 -14.26
N VAL A 85 9.96 18.01 -14.18
CA VAL A 85 8.54 17.88 -14.46
C VAL A 85 8.28 18.05 -15.96
N LEU A 86 7.53 17.12 -16.54
CA LEU A 86 7.01 17.22 -17.91
C LEU A 86 5.62 17.83 -17.91
N GLN A 87 4.76 17.34 -17.01
CA GLN A 87 3.35 17.71 -16.97
C GLN A 87 2.78 17.51 -15.57
N THR A 88 1.90 18.42 -15.15
CA THR A 88 1.05 18.24 -13.98
C THR A 88 -0.42 18.35 -14.38
N GLN A 89 -1.30 17.87 -13.51
CA GLN A 89 -2.74 18.03 -13.67
C GLN A 89 -3.34 18.54 -12.37
N ALA A 90 -4.21 19.54 -12.47
CA ALA A 90 -4.86 20.17 -11.32
C ALA A 90 -6.13 19.43 -10.89
N PHE A 91 -6.45 19.53 -9.60
CA PHE A 91 -7.78 19.18 -9.08
C PHE A 91 -8.85 20.04 -9.81
N PRO A 92 -9.98 19.46 -10.27
CA PRO A 92 -10.59 18.22 -9.80
C PRO A 92 -10.39 17.00 -10.71
N HIS A 93 -9.49 17.07 -11.70
CA HIS A 93 -9.29 16.01 -12.69
C HIS A 93 -8.37 14.92 -12.14
N SER A 94 -8.86 14.20 -11.13
CA SER A 94 -8.07 13.24 -10.35
C SER A 94 -8.60 11.81 -10.50
N LEU A 95 -7.73 10.87 -10.87
CA LEU A 95 -8.08 9.45 -10.88
C LEU A 95 -8.29 8.91 -9.48
N GLY A 96 -7.48 9.35 -8.50
CA GLY A 96 -7.64 8.91 -7.12
C GLY A 96 -8.97 9.40 -6.54
N TRP A 97 -9.39 10.61 -6.87
CA TRP A 97 -10.69 11.14 -6.45
C TRP A 97 -11.87 10.43 -7.13
N LEU A 98 -11.78 10.21 -8.44
CA LEU A 98 -12.80 9.47 -9.17
C LEU A 98 -12.94 8.03 -8.64
N ASN A 99 -11.83 7.40 -8.24
CA ASN A 99 -11.87 6.11 -7.55
C ASN A 99 -12.71 6.16 -6.27
N GLN A 100 -12.56 7.22 -5.45
CA GLN A 100 -13.38 7.39 -4.25
C GLN A 100 -14.86 7.63 -4.56
N ILE A 101 -15.16 8.34 -5.66
CA ILE A 101 -16.54 8.51 -6.13
C ILE A 101 -17.15 7.15 -6.49
N PHE A 102 -16.44 6.29 -7.22
CA PHE A 102 -16.94 4.94 -7.55
C PHE A 102 -17.12 4.05 -6.31
N ILE A 103 -16.21 4.14 -5.34
CA ILE A 103 -16.35 3.45 -4.04
C ILE A 103 -17.66 3.87 -3.37
N ASP A 104 -17.91 5.17 -3.24
CA ASP A 104 -19.14 5.69 -2.64
C ASP A 104 -20.39 5.30 -3.47
N PHE A 105 -20.29 5.34 -4.79
CA PHE A 105 -21.37 4.94 -5.70
C PHE A 105 -21.78 3.48 -5.54
N LEU A 106 -20.82 2.60 -5.24
CA LEU A 106 -21.04 1.17 -4.96
C LEU A 106 -21.50 0.92 -3.51
N GLY A 107 -21.82 1.96 -2.75
CA GLY A 107 -22.28 1.85 -1.35
C GLY A 107 -21.19 1.37 -0.40
N LEU A 108 -19.92 1.54 -0.79
CA LEU A 108 -18.74 1.27 0.03
C LEU A 108 -18.27 2.57 0.70
N LYS A 109 -17.34 2.46 1.65
CA LYS A 109 -16.80 3.62 2.36
C LYS A 109 -15.53 4.17 1.68
N PRO A 110 -15.55 5.43 1.21
CA PRO A 110 -14.34 6.10 0.72
C PRO A 110 -13.18 6.00 1.72
N TYR A 111 -11.97 5.82 1.19
CA TYR A 111 -10.70 5.69 1.90
C TYR A 111 -10.56 4.47 2.83
N GLN A 112 -11.62 3.69 3.06
CA GLN A 112 -11.58 2.48 3.89
C GLN A 112 -11.71 1.22 3.04
N ASP A 113 -12.56 1.26 2.01
CA ASP A 113 -12.98 0.08 1.25
C ASP A 113 -12.31 0.00 -0.15
N ASN A 114 -11.11 0.57 -0.33
CA ASN A 114 -10.36 0.49 -1.61
C ASN A 114 -10.08 -0.96 -2.03
N ILE A 115 -9.72 -1.82 -1.07
CA ILE A 115 -9.49 -3.24 -1.32
C ILE A 115 -10.81 -3.95 -1.67
N LYS A 116 -11.92 -3.55 -1.03
CA LYS A 116 -13.24 -4.10 -1.33
C LYS A 116 -13.62 -3.84 -2.78
N LEU A 117 -13.37 -2.64 -3.30
CA LEU A 117 -13.59 -2.32 -4.72
C LEU A 117 -12.84 -3.29 -5.64
N ILE A 118 -11.57 -3.57 -5.34
CA ILE A 118 -10.74 -4.53 -6.09
C ILE A 118 -11.35 -5.93 -6.06
N GLU A 119 -11.85 -6.39 -4.90
CA GLU A 119 -12.54 -7.69 -4.81
C GLU A 119 -13.80 -7.72 -5.67
N LEU A 120 -14.63 -6.67 -5.62
CA LEU A 120 -15.87 -6.58 -6.41
C LEU A 120 -15.55 -6.62 -7.90
N ALA A 121 -14.49 -5.93 -8.31
CA ALA A 121 -14.04 -5.91 -9.70
C ALA A 121 -13.61 -7.30 -10.18
N ALA A 122 -13.00 -8.13 -9.32
CA ALA A 122 -12.59 -9.49 -9.67
C ALA A 122 -13.76 -10.46 -9.88
N GLU A 123 -14.96 -10.13 -9.38
CA GLU A 123 -16.19 -10.94 -9.51
C GLU A 123 -17.13 -10.43 -10.63
N GLY A 124 -16.75 -9.35 -11.33
CA GLY A 124 -17.55 -8.72 -12.37
C GLY A 124 -16.97 -8.86 -13.78
N GLN A 125 -17.71 -8.34 -14.76
CA GLN A 125 -17.26 -8.16 -16.15
C GLN A 125 -17.23 -6.67 -16.52
N PRO A 126 -16.20 -6.17 -17.25
CA PRO A 126 -16.03 -4.74 -17.51
C PRO A 126 -16.95 -4.18 -18.62
N LEU A 127 -18.25 -4.44 -18.52
CA LEU A 127 -19.26 -4.14 -19.56
C LEU A 127 -19.48 -2.63 -19.80
N TYR A 128 -19.18 -1.79 -18.81
CA TYR A 128 -19.39 -0.34 -18.86
C TYR A 128 -18.10 0.46 -19.11
N LYS A 129 -16.96 -0.22 -19.30
CA LYS A 129 -15.64 0.42 -19.44
C LYS A 129 -15.62 1.51 -20.52
N ASN A 130 -16.05 1.19 -21.74
CA ASN A 130 -16.02 2.16 -22.85
C ASN A 130 -16.93 3.35 -22.57
N LYS A 131 -18.12 3.09 -22.01
CA LYS A 131 -19.06 4.15 -21.62
C LYS A 131 -18.49 5.08 -20.56
N ILE A 132 -17.72 4.55 -19.60
CA ILE A 132 -16.98 5.35 -18.61
C ILE A 132 -15.94 6.23 -19.33
N LEU A 133 -15.09 5.64 -20.16
CA LEU A 133 -14.03 6.37 -20.88
C LEU A 133 -14.58 7.45 -21.81
N GLU A 134 -15.69 7.20 -22.49
CA GLU A 134 -16.27 8.13 -23.48
C GLU A 134 -17.13 9.24 -22.86
N LYS A 135 -17.79 8.97 -21.73
CA LYS A 135 -18.80 9.88 -21.17
C LYS A 135 -18.35 10.61 -19.92
N ILE A 136 -17.37 10.06 -19.19
CA ILE A 136 -16.83 10.69 -17.98
C ILE A 136 -15.59 11.52 -18.30
N PHE A 137 -14.79 11.08 -19.29
CA PHE A 137 -13.51 11.70 -19.63
C PHE A 137 -13.55 12.45 -20.97
N ILE A 138 -12.79 13.54 -21.04
CA ILE A 138 -12.29 14.11 -22.29
C ILE A 138 -10.77 13.98 -22.25
N PHE A 139 -10.19 13.28 -23.22
CA PHE A 139 -8.74 13.09 -23.32
C PHE A 139 -8.13 14.06 -24.33
N PHE A 140 -6.97 14.62 -23.99
CA PHE A 140 -6.19 15.50 -24.85
C PHE A 140 -4.97 14.77 -25.45
N GLU A 141 -4.34 15.37 -26.45
CA GLU A 141 -3.19 14.78 -27.18
C GLU A 141 -1.98 14.50 -26.27
N ASN A 142 -1.74 15.37 -25.28
CA ASN A 142 -0.69 15.21 -24.26
C ASN A 142 -1.07 14.19 -23.16
N ASN A 143 -2.11 13.36 -23.39
CA ASN A 143 -2.69 12.45 -22.42
C ASN A 143 -3.20 13.10 -21.12
N ALA A 144 -3.28 14.43 -21.02
CA ALA A 144 -4.10 15.06 -19.99
C ALA A 144 -5.57 14.68 -20.20
N PHE A 145 -6.38 14.85 -19.15
CA PHE A 145 -7.82 14.65 -19.28
C PHE A 145 -8.61 15.60 -18.38
N GLU A 146 -9.85 15.85 -18.79
CA GLU A 146 -10.88 16.43 -17.93
C GLU A 146 -11.86 15.34 -17.52
N ILE A 147 -12.37 15.46 -16.29
CA ILE A 147 -13.46 14.65 -15.74
C ILE A 147 -14.66 15.56 -15.55
N PHE A 148 -15.85 15.10 -15.95
CA PHE A 148 -17.11 15.85 -15.80
C PHE A 148 -17.06 17.25 -16.45
N SER A 149 -16.42 17.37 -17.62
CA SER A 149 -16.10 18.62 -18.32
C SER A 149 -17.25 19.64 -18.41
N ASN A 150 -18.49 19.18 -18.50
CA ASN A 150 -19.66 20.04 -18.64
C ASN A 150 -20.15 20.67 -17.33
N ASN A 151 -19.65 20.25 -16.16
CA ASN A 151 -20.04 20.83 -14.87
C ASN A 151 -19.02 20.53 -13.77
N LEU A 152 -18.11 21.48 -13.52
CA LEU A 152 -17.09 21.36 -12.47
C LEU A 152 -17.68 21.03 -11.10
N LYS A 153 -18.90 21.47 -10.73
CA LYS A 153 -19.49 21.11 -9.42
C LYS A 153 -19.59 19.59 -9.22
N GLN A 154 -19.77 18.81 -10.28
CA GLN A 154 -19.76 17.35 -10.24
C GLN A 154 -18.39 16.78 -9.83
N ALA A 155 -17.32 17.47 -10.20
CA ALA A 155 -15.97 17.05 -9.90
C ALA A 155 -15.52 17.40 -8.46
N TYR A 156 -16.18 18.37 -7.80
CA TYR A 156 -15.85 18.77 -6.42
C TYR A 156 -16.74 18.11 -5.34
N ASP A 157 -17.94 17.65 -5.70
CA ASP A 157 -18.94 17.17 -4.73
C ASP A 157 -19.41 15.73 -5.04
N LEU A 158 -19.26 14.83 -4.05
CA LEU A 158 -19.66 13.42 -4.17
C LEU A 158 -21.12 13.25 -4.56
N LYS A 159 -22.03 14.07 -4.01
CA LYS A 159 -23.47 13.94 -4.30
C LYS A 159 -23.75 14.24 -5.78
N THR A 160 -23.20 15.33 -6.29
CA THR A 160 -23.37 15.75 -7.68
C THR A 160 -22.65 14.79 -8.64
N ALA A 161 -21.47 14.27 -8.26
CA ALA A 161 -20.75 13.24 -9.02
C ALA A 161 -21.59 11.97 -9.20
N LYS A 162 -22.23 11.48 -8.12
CA LYS A 162 -23.10 10.29 -8.19
C LYS A 162 -24.30 10.50 -9.10
N ILE A 163 -24.96 11.66 -9.03
CA ILE A 163 -26.07 11.99 -9.94
C ILE A 163 -25.61 11.97 -11.40
N PHE A 164 -24.40 12.47 -11.69
CA PHE A 164 -23.84 12.40 -13.04
C PHE A 164 -23.59 10.95 -13.49
N ILE A 165 -22.95 10.13 -12.65
CA ILE A 165 -22.65 8.72 -12.96
C ILE A 165 -23.95 7.95 -13.17
N GLU A 166 -24.96 8.15 -12.31
CA GLU A 166 -26.29 7.54 -12.44
C GLU A 166 -26.94 7.90 -13.77
N ASN A 167 -26.98 9.20 -14.11
CA ASN A 167 -27.56 9.66 -15.36
C ASN A 167 -26.81 9.14 -16.59
N THR A 168 -25.49 9.03 -16.49
CA THR A 168 -24.62 8.56 -17.56
C THR A 168 -24.79 7.07 -17.78
N LEU A 169 -24.60 6.28 -16.73
CA LEU A 169 -24.57 4.82 -16.82
C LEU A 169 -25.96 4.20 -16.82
N LYS A 170 -26.99 4.91 -16.35
CA LYS A 170 -28.36 4.42 -16.11
C LYS A 170 -28.42 3.32 -15.05
N ILE A 171 -27.58 3.46 -14.03
CA ILE A 171 -27.48 2.58 -12.87
C ILE A 171 -27.69 3.47 -11.63
N PRO A 172 -28.59 3.14 -10.69
CA PRO A 172 -28.71 3.93 -9.46
C PRO A 172 -27.50 3.68 -8.54
N PRO A 173 -27.11 4.64 -7.67
CA PRO A 173 -26.09 4.39 -6.67
C PRO A 173 -26.58 3.33 -5.65
N ARG A 174 -25.71 2.39 -5.28
CA ARG A 174 -26.06 1.32 -4.34
C ARG A 174 -26.16 1.88 -2.92
N LYS A 175 -27.24 1.60 -2.19
CA LYS A 175 -27.25 1.82 -0.74
C LYS A 175 -26.55 0.67 -0.05
N LYS A 176 -25.94 0.95 1.10
CA LYS A 176 -25.24 -0.08 1.89
C LYS A 176 -26.14 -1.28 2.24
N THR A 177 -27.43 -1.02 2.46
CA THR A 177 -28.47 -2.01 2.80
C THR A 177 -28.91 -2.87 1.62
N ASP A 178 -28.64 -2.44 0.40
CA ASP A 178 -29.11 -3.14 -0.79
C ASP A 178 -28.25 -4.39 -1.03
N SER A 179 -28.84 -5.42 -1.64
CA SER A 179 -28.09 -6.59 -2.08
C SER A 179 -27.02 -6.20 -3.12
N LEU A 180 -25.85 -6.83 -3.04
CA LEU A 180 -24.80 -6.70 -4.03
C LEU A 180 -25.15 -7.57 -5.25
N THR A 181 -25.67 -6.95 -6.31
CA THR A 181 -26.09 -7.62 -7.55
C THR A 181 -25.01 -7.55 -8.63
N GLN A 182 -25.13 -8.38 -9.68
CA GLN A 182 -24.14 -8.48 -10.77
C GLN A 182 -23.83 -7.13 -11.44
N ILE A 183 -24.83 -6.25 -11.60
CA ILE A 183 -24.63 -4.94 -12.22
C ILE A 183 -23.58 -4.08 -11.49
N TYR A 184 -23.49 -4.19 -10.16
CA TYR A 184 -22.51 -3.45 -9.36
C TYR A 184 -21.12 -4.09 -9.39
N LEU A 185 -21.06 -5.43 -9.51
CA LEU A 185 -19.82 -6.15 -9.77
C LEU A 185 -19.25 -5.75 -11.14
N ASP A 186 -20.09 -5.75 -12.17
CA ASP A 186 -19.73 -5.36 -13.52
C ASP A 186 -19.31 -3.89 -13.58
N LEU A 187 -19.97 -3.01 -12.81
CA LEU A 187 -19.57 -1.61 -12.68
C LEU A 187 -18.20 -1.46 -12.01
N ALA A 188 -17.93 -2.20 -10.93
CA ALA A 188 -16.62 -2.22 -10.28
C ALA A 188 -15.51 -2.70 -11.23
N ALA A 189 -15.78 -3.80 -11.96
CA ALA A 189 -14.87 -4.33 -12.98
C ALA A 189 -14.62 -3.33 -14.12
N SER A 190 -15.67 -2.61 -14.54
CA SER A 190 -15.59 -1.60 -15.59
C SER A 190 -14.74 -0.40 -15.18
N TRP A 191 -14.90 0.08 -13.94
CA TRP A 191 -14.06 1.14 -13.40
C TRP A 191 -12.61 0.69 -13.26
N GLN A 192 -12.37 -0.49 -12.71
CA GLN A 192 -11.02 -1.07 -12.60
C GLN A 192 -10.33 -1.14 -13.97
N ALA A 193 -11.01 -1.66 -15.00
CA ALA A 193 -10.46 -1.76 -16.35
C ALA A 193 -10.24 -0.40 -17.03
N ALA A 194 -11.07 0.60 -16.71
CA ALA A 194 -10.88 1.97 -17.19
C ALA A 194 -9.66 2.64 -16.52
N LEU A 195 -9.50 2.46 -15.20
CA LEU A 195 -8.34 2.94 -14.44
C LEU A 195 -7.03 2.36 -14.98
N GLU A 196 -7.01 1.05 -15.25
CA GLU A 196 -5.90 0.32 -15.85
C GLU A 196 -5.53 0.88 -17.23
N GLU A 197 -6.51 1.13 -18.09
CA GLU A 197 -6.26 1.69 -19.42
C GLU A 197 -5.69 3.11 -19.35
N ILE A 198 -6.25 3.97 -18.50
CA ILE A 198 -5.76 5.35 -18.37
C ILE A 198 -4.33 5.37 -17.81
N THR A 199 -4.05 4.52 -16.81
CA THR A 199 -2.70 4.39 -16.25
C THR A 199 -1.70 3.94 -17.33
N LEU A 200 -2.06 2.96 -18.17
CA LEU A 200 -1.21 2.52 -19.29
C LEU A 200 -1.01 3.61 -20.35
N ARG A 201 -2.02 4.43 -20.63
CA ARG A 201 -1.89 5.57 -21.54
C ARG A 201 -0.88 6.59 -21.03
N LYS A 202 -0.90 6.90 -19.73
CA LYS A 202 0.09 7.78 -19.08
C LYS A 202 1.50 7.18 -19.11
N ALA A 203 1.63 5.89 -18.84
CA ALA A 203 2.91 5.18 -18.95
C ALA A 203 3.45 5.19 -20.39
N LYS A 204 2.59 4.96 -21.38
CA LYS A 204 2.94 5.03 -22.81
C LYS A 204 3.39 6.45 -23.21
N TYR A 205 2.72 7.48 -22.70
CA TYR A 205 3.10 8.88 -22.94
C TYR A 205 4.52 9.18 -22.42
N LEU A 206 4.82 8.78 -21.18
CA LEU A 206 6.15 8.92 -20.60
C LEU A 206 7.23 8.15 -21.36
N SER A 207 6.93 6.89 -21.73
CA SER A 207 7.83 6.06 -22.52
C SER A 207 8.14 6.66 -23.89
N GLY A 208 7.13 7.21 -24.58
CA GLY A 208 7.32 7.90 -25.86
C GLY A 208 8.16 9.17 -25.76
N HIS A 209 8.09 9.87 -24.62
CA HIS A 209 8.86 11.10 -24.39
C HIS A 209 10.32 10.83 -23.99
N TYR A 210 10.55 9.91 -23.05
CA TYR A 210 11.88 9.70 -22.45
C TYR A 210 12.63 8.45 -22.94
N GLN A 211 11.93 7.45 -23.48
CA GLN A 211 12.53 6.17 -23.96
C GLN A 211 13.34 5.43 -22.88
N LEU A 212 13.05 5.66 -21.61
CA LEU A 212 13.72 5.01 -20.48
C LEU A 212 13.16 3.60 -20.23
N PRO A 213 14.00 2.64 -19.79
CA PRO A 213 13.55 1.28 -19.48
C PRO A 213 12.86 1.16 -18.11
N THR A 214 12.92 2.19 -17.28
CA THR A 214 12.52 2.19 -15.86
C THR A 214 11.44 3.23 -15.57
N LEU A 215 10.45 2.83 -14.77
CA LEU A 215 9.38 3.70 -14.28
C LEU A 215 9.32 3.67 -12.75
N CYS A 216 9.27 4.83 -12.10
CA CYS A 216 8.88 4.98 -10.71
C CYS A 216 7.42 5.44 -10.61
N TYR A 217 6.62 4.72 -9.85
CA TYR A 217 5.18 4.94 -9.74
C TYR A 217 4.77 5.16 -8.28
N GLY A 218 3.92 6.17 -8.04
CA GLY A 218 3.42 6.51 -6.71
C GLY A 218 2.11 7.31 -6.75
N GLY A 219 1.74 7.87 -5.60
CA GLY A 219 0.42 8.48 -5.38
C GLY A 219 -0.63 7.46 -4.93
N GLU A 220 -1.79 7.95 -4.50
CA GLU A 220 -2.85 7.14 -3.90
C GLU A 220 -3.41 6.08 -4.85
N VAL A 221 -3.35 6.29 -6.17
CA VAL A 221 -3.78 5.27 -7.15
C VAL A 221 -2.85 4.05 -7.14
N ALA A 222 -1.60 4.19 -6.69
CA ALA A 222 -0.65 3.08 -6.57
C ALA A 222 -0.94 2.15 -5.37
N PHE A 223 -1.96 2.43 -4.55
CA PHE A 223 -2.51 1.42 -3.62
C PHE A 223 -3.33 0.33 -4.33
N ASN A 224 -3.68 0.53 -5.61
CA ASN A 224 -4.43 -0.44 -6.39
C ASN A 224 -3.49 -1.52 -6.95
N TYR A 225 -3.39 -2.65 -6.24
CA TYR A 225 -2.48 -3.75 -6.58
C TYR A 225 -2.77 -4.43 -7.94
N LEU A 226 -4.03 -4.38 -8.42
CA LEU A 226 -4.39 -4.87 -9.76
C LEU A 226 -3.88 -3.93 -10.85
N ASN A 227 -4.07 -2.63 -10.66
CA ASN A 227 -3.55 -1.61 -11.57
C ASN A 227 -2.02 -1.69 -11.66
N ASN A 228 -1.35 -1.87 -10.53
CA ASN A 228 0.11 -2.04 -10.46
C ASN A 228 0.55 -3.31 -11.24
N ALA A 229 -0.12 -4.44 -11.03
CA ALA A 229 0.18 -5.68 -11.76
C ALA A 229 -0.01 -5.51 -13.27
N ASN A 230 -1.09 -4.84 -13.69
CA ASN A 230 -1.36 -4.54 -15.08
C ASN A 230 -0.29 -3.60 -15.68
N LEU A 231 0.12 -2.56 -14.94
CA LEU A 231 1.18 -1.63 -15.35
C LEU A 231 2.52 -2.35 -15.55
N ILE A 232 2.91 -3.19 -14.58
CA ILE A 232 4.15 -4.02 -14.66
C ILE A 232 4.11 -4.92 -15.89
N LYS A 233 2.98 -5.58 -16.14
CA LYS A 233 2.85 -6.58 -17.20
C LYS A 233 2.72 -5.99 -18.61
N GLN A 234 1.97 -4.90 -18.76
CA GLN A 234 1.50 -4.41 -20.07
C GLN A 234 2.19 -3.13 -20.52
N SER A 235 2.91 -2.43 -19.64
CA SER A 235 3.66 -1.24 -20.07
C SER A 235 4.91 -1.61 -20.88
N SER A 236 5.47 -0.63 -21.58
CA SER A 236 6.73 -0.80 -22.31
C SER A 236 7.97 -0.72 -21.41
N PHE A 237 7.80 -0.45 -20.12
CA PHE A 237 8.93 -0.36 -19.18
C PHE A 237 9.42 -1.77 -18.83
N LYS A 238 10.73 -1.97 -18.79
CA LYS A 238 11.37 -3.24 -18.41
C LYS A 238 11.32 -3.48 -16.90
N LYS A 239 11.29 -2.42 -16.10
CA LYS A 239 11.18 -2.47 -14.64
C LYS A 239 10.29 -1.35 -14.14
N VAL A 240 9.39 -1.68 -13.22
CA VAL A 240 8.49 -0.70 -12.60
C VAL A 240 8.67 -0.74 -11.08
N TRP A 241 9.20 0.35 -10.55
CA TRP A 241 9.29 0.57 -9.12
C TRP A 241 8.00 1.21 -8.61
N VAL A 242 7.19 0.46 -7.87
CA VAL A 242 6.04 1.02 -7.15
C VAL A 242 6.49 1.40 -5.74
N GLN A 243 6.33 2.67 -5.37
CA GLN A 243 6.75 3.19 -4.08
C GLN A 243 5.95 2.48 -2.95
N PRO A 244 6.60 1.92 -1.89
CA PRO A 244 5.93 1.07 -0.89
C PRO A 244 4.90 1.73 0.04
N ALA A 245 5.00 3.03 0.25
CA ALA A 245 4.09 3.90 0.99
C ALA A 245 3.59 5.07 0.09
N PRO A 246 2.92 4.78 -1.04
CA PRO A 246 2.88 5.69 -2.20
C PRO A 246 2.05 6.96 -1.98
N GLY A 247 1.21 7.00 -0.95
CA GLY A 247 0.40 8.15 -0.58
C GLY A 247 1.14 9.20 0.28
N LYS A 248 0.39 9.85 1.17
CA LYS A 248 0.87 10.97 1.99
C LYS A 248 2.01 10.59 2.94
N ALA A 249 2.00 9.37 3.48
CA ALA A 249 3.07 8.89 4.37
C ALA A 249 4.43 8.85 3.65
N GLY A 250 4.49 8.30 2.42
CA GLY A 250 5.70 8.36 1.61
C GLY A 250 6.07 9.78 1.20
N GLY A 251 5.09 10.67 1.01
CA GLY A 251 5.32 12.10 0.81
C GLY A 251 6.18 12.74 1.92
N ALA A 252 6.03 12.34 3.19
CA ALA A 252 6.88 12.83 4.27
C ALA A 252 8.36 12.42 4.09
N ILE A 253 8.61 11.17 3.70
CA ILE A 253 9.95 10.69 3.34
C ILE A 253 10.48 11.48 2.14
N GLY A 254 9.65 11.65 1.12
CA GLY A 254 10.02 12.35 -0.09
C GLY A 254 10.33 13.83 0.11
N ALA A 255 9.64 14.52 1.01
CA ALA A 255 9.95 15.91 1.36
C ALA A 255 11.35 16.02 2.00
N ALA A 256 11.70 15.11 2.91
CA ALA A 256 13.03 15.05 3.50
C ALA A 256 14.11 14.73 2.45
N LEU A 257 13.87 13.74 1.58
CA LEU A 257 14.80 13.37 0.50
C LEU A 257 14.94 14.46 -0.57
N TYR A 258 13.87 15.20 -0.86
CA TYR A 258 13.91 16.35 -1.74
C TYR A 258 14.77 17.47 -1.15
N GLY A 259 14.59 17.77 0.13
CA GLY A 259 15.46 18.69 0.86
C GLY A 259 16.93 18.28 0.80
N TRP A 260 17.20 16.99 1.04
CA TRP A 260 18.56 16.47 1.06
C TRP A 260 19.24 16.43 -0.31
N TYR A 261 18.60 15.86 -1.33
CA TYR A 261 19.21 15.62 -2.64
C TYR A 261 19.07 16.81 -3.58
N PHE A 262 17.86 17.36 -3.71
CA PHE A 262 17.59 18.42 -4.66
C PHE A 262 17.98 19.78 -4.09
N PHE A 263 17.44 20.15 -2.93
CA PHE A 263 17.61 21.49 -2.38
C PHE A 263 19.03 21.76 -1.86
N LEU A 264 19.61 20.81 -1.10
CA LEU A 264 21.00 20.90 -0.62
C LEU A 264 22.03 20.43 -1.64
N ASN A 265 21.59 19.97 -2.82
CA ASN A 265 22.45 19.48 -3.91
C ASN A 265 23.45 18.38 -3.49
N ASN A 266 23.07 17.53 -2.53
CA ASN A 266 23.91 16.38 -2.16
C ASN A 266 23.88 15.30 -3.24
N GLN A 267 24.97 14.55 -3.36
CA GLN A 267 25.04 13.41 -4.26
C GLN A 267 24.11 12.29 -3.80
N ARG A 268 23.37 11.71 -4.76
CA ARG A 268 22.53 10.53 -4.50
C ARG A 268 23.35 9.26 -4.66
N THR A 269 23.37 8.45 -3.61
CA THR A 269 23.93 7.08 -3.68
C THR A 269 22.79 6.10 -3.90
N VAL A 270 22.76 5.44 -5.06
CA VAL A 270 21.78 4.39 -5.35
C VAL A 270 22.25 3.10 -4.69
N LYS A 271 21.46 2.57 -3.74
CA LYS A 271 21.74 1.26 -3.15
C LYS A 271 21.32 0.16 -4.13
N SER A 272 22.14 -0.87 -4.29
CA SER A 272 21.82 -2.06 -5.09
C SER A 272 20.58 -2.78 -4.55
N ALA A 273 19.89 -3.51 -5.43
CA ALA A 273 18.56 -4.08 -5.21
C ALA A 273 18.38 -5.03 -3.99
N GLY A 274 19.46 -5.48 -3.33
CA GLY A 274 19.40 -6.40 -2.19
C GLY A 274 19.16 -5.78 -0.80
N ASN A 275 18.82 -4.49 -0.69
CA ASN A 275 18.56 -3.79 0.60
C ASN A 275 17.21 -3.04 0.60
N ILE A 276 16.29 -3.51 -0.24
CA ILE A 276 15.11 -2.77 -0.62
C ILE A 276 14.08 -2.85 0.53
N GLN A 277 13.67 -4.02 1.01
CA GLN A 277 12.63 -4.13 2.05
C GLN A 277 13.03 -3.50 3.40
N ASN A 278 14.30 -3.62 3.82
CA ASN A 278 14.81 -2.95 5.04
C ASN A 278 14.62 -1.43 5.02
N SER A 279 14.51 -0.82 3.83
CA SER A 279 14.33 0.62 3.70
C SER A 279 12.95 1.11 4.18
N PHE A 280 12.00 0.20 4.42
CA PHE A 280 10.66 0.53 4.93
C PHE A 280 10.30 -0.13 6.26
N LEU A 281 11.22 -0.88 6.89
CA LEU A 281 11.10 -1.27 8.30
C LEU A 281 11.66 -0.15 9.19
N LEU A 282 10.95 0.97 9.27
CA LEU A 282 11.45 2.23 9.87
C LEU A 282 10.89 2.53 11.27
N GLY A 283 9.88 1.78 11.72
CA GLY A 283 9.24 2.03 13.00
C GLY A 283 10.02 1.47 14.20
N PRO A 284 9.40 1.51 15.41
CA PRO A 284 10.05 1.11 16.65
C PRO A 284 10.29 -0.40 16.75
N THR A 285 11.27 -0.76 17.57
CA THR A 285 11.56 -2.09 18.11
C THR A 285 11.41 -2.06 19.63
N PHE A 286 11.25 -3.22 20.25
CA PHE A 286 11.14 -3.34 21.70
C PHE A 286 12.18 -4.34 22.19
N SER A 287 12.92 -3.96 23.22
CA SER A 287 13.88 -4.84 23.89
C SER A 287 13.17 -5.91 24.72
N ASP A 288 13.87 -7.00 25.01
CA ASP A 288 13.34 -8.06 25.85
C ASP A 288 13.04 -7.55 27.26
N GLU A 289 13.82 -6.59 27.77
CA GLU A 289 13.60 -5.94 29.05
C GLU A 289 12.28 -5.16 29.08
N GLU A 290 11.98 -4.38 28.03
CA GLU A 290 10.73 -3.63 27.91
C GLU A 290 9.51 -4.56 27.82
N ILE A 291 9.62 -5.62 27.01
CA ILE A 291 8.57 -6.62 26.84
C ILE A 291 8.32 -7.34 28.16
N LYS A 292 9.39 -7.84 28.80
CA LYS A 292 9.32 -8.54 30.09
C LYS A 292 8.71 -7.66 31.18
N ALA A 293 9.17 -6.41 31.30
CA ALA A 293 8.65 -5.47 32.29
C ALA A 293 7.15 -5.21 32.10
N TYR A 294 6.68 -5.09 30.84
CA TYR A 294 5.25 -4.97 30.55
C TYR A 294 4.46 -6.23 30.98
N LEU A 295 4.93 -7.41 30.58
CA LEU A 295 4.26 -8.68 30.84
C LEU A 295 4.19 -8.99 32.34
N ASP A 296 5.29 -8.83 33.07
CA ASP A 296 5.38 -9.03 34.51
C ASP A 296 4.45 -8.07 35.27
N ARG A 297 4.48 -6.78 34.92
CA ARG A 297 3.62 -5.75 35.53
C ARG A 297 2.13 -6.06 35.33
N LYS A 298 1.77 -6.62 34.18
CA LYS A 298 0.39 -7.02 33.87
C LYS A 298 0.05 -8.44 34.33
N LYS A 299 0.99 -9.16 34.95
CA LYS A 299 0.84 -10.56 35.39
C LYS A 299 0.38 -11.47 34.25
N ILE A 300 0.89 -11.21 33.05
CA ILE A 300 0.60 -12.01 31.86
C ILE A 300 1.52 -13.23 31.89
N HIS A 301 0.96 -14.43 31.71
CA HIS A 301 1.75 -15.65 31.62
C HIS A 301 2.40 -15.74 30.23
N TYR A 302 3.71 -16.00 30.21
CA TYR A 302 4.49 -16.17 29.00
C TYR A 302 5.56 -17.24 29.20
N ARG A 303 6.05 -17.78 28.09
CA ARG A 303 7.25 -18.59 28.02
C ARG A 303 8.28 -17.80 27.21
N TYR A 304 9.41 -17.51 27.85
CA TYR A 304 10.53 -16.88 27.18
C TYR A 304 11.44 -17.96 26.58
N PHE A 305 11.89 -17.72 25.35
CA PHE A 305 12.85 -18.58 24.66
C PHE A 305 14.18 -17.85 24.54
N GLU A 306 15.24 -18.38 25.17
CA GLU A 306 16.59 -17.82 24.99
C GLU A 306 17.07 -18.01 23.54
N ASP A 307 16.80 -19.18 22.96
CA ASP A 307 17.09 -19.46 21.56
C ASP A 307 15.90 -19.07 20.66
N GLU A 308 16.16 -18.15 19.73
CA GLU A 308 15.21 -17.70 18.72
C GLU A 308 14.77 -18.86 17.81
N GLU A 309 15.68 -19.78 17.48
CA GLU A 309 15.34 -20.91 16.60
C GLU A 309 14.35 -21.87 17.27
N ALA A 310 14.51 -22.16 18.56
CA ALA A 310 13.53 -22.91 19.36
C ALA A 310 12.16 -22.22 19.43
N CYS A 311 12.13 -20.88 19.53
CA CYS A 311 10.89 -20.09 19.52
C CYS A 311 10.15 -20.26 18.18
N ILE A 312 10.85 -20.04 17.07
CA ILE A 312 10.30 -20.15 15.72
C ILE A 312 9.89 -21.59 15.39
N ASN A 313 10.70 -22.60 15.77
CA ASN A 313 10.32 -24.01 15.64
C ASN A 313 9.02 -24.33 16.37
N THR A 314 8.81 -23.75 17.56
CA THR A 314 7.57 -23.93 18.33
C THR A 314 6.39 -23.28 17.60
N MET A 315 6.57 -22.05 17.12
CA MET A 315 5.57 -21.37 16.29
C MET A 315 5.18 -22.17 15.04
N VAL A 316 6.17 -22.70 14.30
CA VAL A 316 5.92 -23.51 13.09
C VAL A 316 5.09 -24.75 13.41
N ARG A 317 5.36 -25.44 14.53
CA ARG A 317 4.54 -26.58 14.96
C ARG A 317 3.08 -26.17 15.19
N HIS A 318 2.84 -25.04 15.83
CA HIS A 318 1.48 -24.53 16.07
C HIS A 318 0.77 -24.16 14.76
N LEU A 319 1.44 -23.42 13.87
CA LEU A 319 0.90 -23.10 12.54
C LEU A 319 0.55 -24.38 11.75
N MET A 320 1.39 -25.42 11.81
CA MET A 320 1.14 -26.71 11.14
C MET A 320 0.02 -27.54 11.78
N SER A 321 -0.40 -27.20 13.00
CA SER A 321 -1.60 -27.76 13.61
C SER A 321 -2.87 -26.93 13.33
N GLY A 322 -2.77 -25.92 12.46
CA GLY A 322 -3.89 -25.04 12.09
C GLY A 322 -4.14 -23.89 13.07
N GLN A 323 -3.24 -23.64 14.02
CA GLN A 323 -3.39 -22.58 15.01
C GLN A 323 -2.94 -21.23 14.45
N THR A 324 -3.61 -20.17 14.88
CA THR A 324 -3.36 -18.79 14.45
C THR A 324 -2.39 -18.08 15.38
N VAL A 325 -1.45 -17.33 14.81
CA VAL A 325 -0.37 -16.68 15.58
C VAL A 325 -0.32 -15.19 15.29
N GLY A 326 -0.53 -14.36 16.32
CA GLY A 326 -0.16 -12.96 16.30
C GLY A 326 1.34 -12.80 16.49
N TRP A 327 1.98 -11.96 15.67
CA TRP A 327 3.43 -11.80 15.61
C TRP A 327 3.82 -10.32 15.66
N LEU A 328 4.65 -9.98 16.64
CA LEU A 328 5.34 -8.70 16.76
C LEU A 328 6.83 -8.99 16.85
N SER A 329 7.59 -8.66 15.80
CA SER A 329 9.04 -8.86 15.81
C SER A 329 9.75 -7.82 14.95
N GLY A 330 10.89 -7.34 15.41
CA GLY A 330 11.72 -6.37 14.70
C GLY A 330 11.08 -5.00 14.52
N ARG A 331 11.69 -4.21 13.63
CA ARG A 331 11.25 -2.83 13.31
C ARG A 331 9.91 -2.85 12.59
N MET A 332 8.98 -2.02 13.04
CA MET A 332 7.66 -1.92 12.43
C MET A 332 7.72 -1.39 10.98
N ASP A 333 6.82 -1.91 10.15
CA ASP A 333 6.59 -1.48 8.76
C ASP A 333 6.20 0.01 8.69
N PHE A 334 6.71 0.72 7.67
CA PHE A 334 6.30 2.09 7.35
C PHE A 334 5.31 2.10 6.18
N GLY A 335 4.18 2.78 6.39
CA GLY A 335 3.10 2.87 5.39
C GLY A 335 1.97 1.88 5.66
N GLU A 336 1.12 1.68 4.66
CA GLU A 336 -0.12 0.88 4.81
C GLU A 336 0.07 -0.61 4.53
N ASN A 337 1.22 -0.99 4.00
CA ASN A 337 1.56 -2.36 3.65
C ASN A 337 2.28 -3.06 4.80
N ILE A 338 1.72 -4.17 5.27
CA ILE A 338 2.36 -5.01 6.29
C ILE A 338 3.42 -5.88 5.62
N LEU A 339 4.64 -5.91 6.17
CA LEU A 339 5.79 -6.64 5.63
C LEU A 339 6.28 -7.74 6.58
N GLY A 340 5.42 -8.19 7.50
CA GLY A 340 5.68 -9.37 8.32
C GLY A 340 6.21 -9.10 9.72
N THR A 341 6.23 -7.84 10.16
CA THR A 341 6.76 -7.46 11.49
C THR A 341 5.66 -7.24 12.52
N ARG A 342 4.44 -6.91 12.07
CA ARG A 342 3.22 -6.75 12.87
C ARG A 342 2.08 -7.52 12.19
N SER A 343 2.15 -8.84 12.25
CA SER A 343 1.36 -9.73 11.39
C SER A 343 0.56 -10.75 12.17
N ILE A 344 -0.53 -11.23 11.58
CA ILE A 344 -1.17 -12.48 11.97
C ILE A 344 -0.79 -13.51 10.91
N PHE A 345 -0.26 -14.63 11.36
CA PHE A 345 0.16 -15.72 10.51
C PHE A 345 -0.78 -16.91 10.62
N LEU A 346 -1.13 -17.45 9.46
CA LEU A 346 -1.94 -18.66 9.32
C LEU A 346 -1.26 -19.61 8.33
N SER A 347 -1.47 -20.90 8.52
CA SER A 347 -1.02 -21.92 7.57
C SER A 347 -1.87 -21.88 6.29
N PRO A 348 -1.25 -21.94 5.11
CA PRO A 348 -1.99 -22.00 3.85
C PRO A 348 -2.71 -23.34 3.63
N LYS A 349 -2.43 -24.36 4.46
CA LYS A 349 -3.06 -25.70 4.42
C LYS A 349 -4.31 -25.83 5.29
N HIS A 350 -4.45 -25.00 6.33
CA HIS A 350 -5.46 -25.15 7.37
C HIS A 350 -6.46 -23.99 7.41
N LEU A 351 -6.82 -23.46 6.24
CA LEU A 351 -7.69 -22.30 6.18
C LEU A 351 -9.17 -22.72 6.30
N GLU A 352 -9.80 -22.37 7.41
CA GLU A 352 -11.22 -22.62 7.63
C GLU A 352 -12.09 -21.65 6.80
N ASP A 353 -13.31 -22.05 6.44
CA ASP A 353 -14.19 -21.23 5.60
C ASP A 353 -14.62 -19.92 6.29
N ALA A 354 -14.70 -19.90 7.62
CA ALA A 354 -14.95 -18.69 8.40
C ALA A 354 -13.80 -17.67 8.24
N GLU A 355 -12.55 -18.14 8.31
CA GLU A 355 -11.35 -17.31 8.15
C GLU A 355 -11.21 -16.82 6.70
N LYS A 356 -11.49 -17.70 5.72
CA LYS A 356 -11.57 -17.30 4.30
C LYS A 356 -12.55 -16.15 4.12
N LYS A 357 -13.73 -16.24 4.72
CA LYS A 357 -14.78 -15.22 4.58
C LYS A 357 -14.42 -13.94 5.32
N GLU A 358 -13.83 -14.04 6.51
CA GLU A 358 -13.43 -12.90 7.31
C GLU A 358 -12.29 -12.10 6.68
N PHE A 359 -11.29 -12.81 6.14
CA PHE A 359 -10.04 -12.20 5.68
C PHE A 359 -9.90 -12.14 4.16
N LYS A 360 -10.89 -12.59 3.37
CA LYS A 360 -10.85 -12.63 1.89
C LYS A 360 -10.15 -11.42 1.27
N SER A 361 -10.53 -10.22 1.72
CA SER A 361 -10.02 -8.94 1.22
C SER A 361 -8.56 -8.67 1.56
N MET A 362 -8.08 -9.21 2.67
CA MET A 362 -6.75 -8.95 3.22
C MET A 362 -5.75 -10.07 2.92
N LEU A 363 -6.17 -11.11 2.20
CA LEU A 363 -5.34 -12.27 1.92
C LEU A 363 -4.09 -11.87 1.12
N LYS A 364 -2.98 -11.84 1.84
CA LYS A 364 -1.62 -11.68 1.34
C LYS A 364 -0.82 -12.88 1.80
N VAL A 365 0.08 -13.35 0.95
CA VAL A 365 1.01 -14.44 1.28
C VAL A 365 2.43 -13.92 1.35
N SER A 366 3.21 -14.43 2.30
CA SER A 366 4.66 -14.22 2.36
C SER A 366 5.36 -15.51 1.95
N VAL A 367 6.38 -15.42 1.09
CA VAL A 367 7.10 -16.57 0.54
C VAL A 367 8.59 -16.27 0.44
N LEU A 368 9.44 -17.28 0.59
CA LEU A 368 10.88 -17.12 0.34
C LEU A 368 11.12 -16.65 -1.09
N GLU A 369 11.97 -15.63 -1.24
CA GLU A 369 12.28 -15.03 -2.53
C GLU A 369 12.89 -16.04 -3.50
N GLU A 370 13.78 -16.89 -3.00
CA GLU A 370 14.42 -17.99 -3.73
C GLU A 370 13.44 -19.09 -4.18
N SER A 371 12.27 -19.19 -3.54
CA SER A 371 11.23 -20.15 -3.91
C SER A 371 10.07 -19.53 -4.67
N PHE A 372 10.04 -18.21 -4.86
CA PHE A 372 8.90 -17.50 -5.46
C PHE A 372 8.43 -18.12 -6.79
N ASP A 373 9.38 -18.44 -7.66
CA ASP A 373 9.13 -18.94 -9.01
C ASP A 373 8.56 -20.37 -8.99
N LYS A 374 8.70 -21.11 -7.87
CA LYS A 374 8.02 -22.40 -7.65
C LYS A 374 6.50 -22.22 -7.57
N TYR A 375 6.03 -21.07 -7.10
CA TYR A 375 4.62 -20.86 -6.77
C TYR A 375 3.82 -20.05 -7.79
N PHE A 376 4.46 -19.09 -8.47
CA PHE A 376 3.75 -18.07 -9.25
C PHE A 376 4.28 -17.94 -10.69
N ASN A 377 3.43 -17.40 -11.58
CA ASN A 377 3.73 -17.19 -13.00
C ASN A 377 4.23 -15.76 -13.28
N VAL A 378 5.25 -15.29 -12.55
CA VAL A 378 5.79 -13.91 -12.68
C VAL A 378 7.29 -13.93 -12.41
N GLU A 379 8.05 -13.14 -13.18
CA GLU A 379 9.51 -13.01 -13.05
C GLU A 379 9.93 -11.96 -12.01
N GLU A 380 9.11 -10.92 -11.79
CA GLU A 380 9.45 -9.82 -10.88
C GLU A 380 9.08 -10.15 -9.42
N LYS A 381 10.07 -10.03 -8.53
CA LYS A 381 9.91 -10.22 -7.08
C LYS A 381 9.14 -9.05 -6.46
N SER A 382 8.28 -9.35 -5.48
CA SER A 382 7.36 -8.40 -4.85
C SER A 382 7.70 -8.17 -3.38
N PRO A 383 8.81 -7.48 -3.05
CA PRO A 383 9.28 -7.35 -1.67
C PRO A 383 8.30 -6.58 -0.78
N TYR A 384 7.48 -5.71 -1.34
CA TYR A 384 6.55 -4.85 -0.60
C TYR A 384 5.07 -5.22 -0.75
N ALA A 385 4.79 -6.33 -1.45
CA ALA A 385 3.43 -6.74 -1.76
C ALA A 385 2.60 -5.65 -2.47
N MET A 386 3.23 -4.96 -3.43
CA MET A 386 2.62 -3.85 -4.19
C MET A 386 1.83 -4.28 -5.41
N TYR A 387 1.82 -5.56 -5.75
CA TYR A 387 1.03 -6.07 -6.87
C TYR A 387 0.59 -7.50 -6.61
N THR A 388 -0.37 -7.95 -7.41
CA THR A 388 -0.88 -9.32 -7.37
C THR A 388 -0.22 -10.18 -8.44
N VAL A 389 -0.13 -11.48 -8.16
CA VAL A 389 0.41 -12.48 -9.08
C VAL A 389 -0.54 -13.67 -9.23
N SER A 390 -0.44 -14.39 -10.34
CA SER A 390 -1.24 -15.60 -10.55
C SER A 390 -0.49 -16.84 -10.03
N PRO A 391 -1.12 -17.65 -9.15
CA PRO A 391 -0.54 -18.93 -8.73
C PRO A 391 -0.52 -19.93 -9.89
N LYS A 392 0.55 -20.75 -9.93
CA LYS A 392 0.68 -21.90 -10.83
C LYS A 392 -0.45 -22.91 -10.57
N LEU A 393 -0.92 -23.57 -11.63
CA LEU A 393 -2.05 -24.51 -11.55
C LEU A 393 -1.83 -25.62 -10.51
N GLU A 394 -0.62 -26.19 -10.47
CA GLU A 394 -0.23 -27.22 -9.51
C GLU A 394 -0.36 -26.75 -8.05
N MET A 395 -0.05 -25.48 -7.79
CA MET A 395 -0.14 -24.91 -6.44
C MET A 395 -1.57 -24.66 -6.00
N ARG A 396 -2.50 -24.40 -6.94
CA ARG A 396 -3.93 -24.27 -6.64
C ARG A 396 -4.50 -25.56 -6.04
N ASN A 397 -3.97 -26.70 -6.46
CA ASN A 397 -4.36 -28.01 -5.92
C ASN A 397 -3.67 -28.31 -4.58
N LYS A 398 -2.43 -27.84 -4.36
CA LYS A 398 -1.67 -28.09 -3.12
C LYS A 398 -2.15 -27.24 -1.94
N PHE A 399 -2.66 -26.03 -2.18
CA PHE A 399 -3.06 -25.09 -1.13
C PHE A 399 -4.52 -24.68 -1.25
N PRO A 400 -5.38 -25.00 -0.27
CA PRO A 400 -6.79 -24.60 -0.26
C PRO A 400 -7.01 -23.09 -0.47
N LEU A 401 -6.10 -22.24 0.04
CA LEU A 401 -6.12 -20.79 -0.17
C LEU A 401 -6.06 -20.39 -1.65
N LEU A 402 -5.29 -21.13 -2.46
CA LEU A 402 -4.99 -20.79 -3.84
C LEU A 402 -5.97 -21.40 -4.84
N LYS A 403 -6.84 -22.32 -4.39
CA LYS A 403 -7.72 -23.13 -5.25
C LYS A 403 -8.52 -22.28 -6.23
N ASP A 404 -9.21 -21.27 -5.70
CA ASP A 404 -10.10 -20.39 -6.47
C ASP A 404 -9.50 -19.00 -6.72
N ALA A 405 -8.22 -18.80 -6.35
CA ALA A 405 -7.57 -17.50 -6.47
C ALA A 405 -7.01 -17.29 -7.88
N ASN A 406 -7.60 -16.36 -8.63
CA ASN A 406 -7.05 -15.93 -9.93
C ASN A 406 -5.77 -15.10 -9.76
N LEU A 407 -5.77 -14.24 -8.75
CA LEU A 407 -4.69 -13.35 -8.39
C LEU A 407 -4.56 -13.32 -6.88
N ILE A 408 -3.33 -13.28 -6.37
CA ILE A 408 -3.04 -13.15 -4.95
C ILE A 408 -1.95 -12.10 -4.73
N ARG A 409 -2.10 -11.33 -3.65
CA ARG A 409 -1.08 -10.38 -3.22
C ARG A 409 0.05 -11.14 -2.52
N VAL A 410 1.29 -10.92 -2.95
CA VAL A 410 2.45 -11.68 -2.48
C VAL A 410 3.56 -10.77 -1.99
N GLN A 411 4.17 -11.12 -0.86
CA GLN A 411 5.42 -10.58 -0.37
C GLN A 411 6.54 -11.61 -0.59
N THR A 412 7.55 -11.27 -1.38
CA THR A 412 8.80 -12.06 -1.42
C THR A 412 9.69 -11.66 -0.27
N VAL A 413 10.25 -12.63 0.43
CA VAL A 413 11.06 -12.41 1.64
C VAL A 413 12.45 -12.93 1.40
N ASN A 414 13.45 -12.05 1.54
CA ASN A 414 14.86 -12.44 1.52
C ASN A 414 15.49 -12.22 2.90
N LYS A 415 16.63 -12.88 3.13
CA LYS A 415 17.32 -12.89 4.42
C LYS A 415 17.88 -11.53 4.82
N GLN A 416 18.33 -10.72 3.86
CA GLN A 416 18.92 -9.41 4.16
C GLN A 416 17.86 -8.46 4.70
N ASP A 417 16.66 -8.50 4.11
CA ASP A 417 15.60 -7.52 4.31
C ASP A 417 14.66 -7.82 5.48
N ASN A 418 14.38 -9.09 5.76
CA ASN A 418 13.60 -9.47 6.94
C ASN A 418 14.09 -10.83 7.46
N PRO A 419 15.19 -10.86 8.23
CA PRO A 419 15.85 -12.10 8.65
C PRO A 419 14.95 -12.98 9.53
N GLN A 420 14.11 -12.39 10.38
CA GLN A 420 13.20 -13.13 11.26
C GLN A 420 12.10 -13.84 10.47
N LEU A 421 11.44 -13.14 9.54
CA LEU A 421 10.44 -13.77 8.68
C LEU A 421 11.08 -14.79 7.72
N HIS A 422 12.28 -14.49 7.20
CA HIS A 422 13.04 -15.44 6.38
C HIS A 422 13.35 -16.73 7.15
N LYS A 423 13.79 -16.62 8.41
CA LYS A 423 14.04 -17.77 9.30
C LYS A 423 12.77 -18.56 9.56
N LEU A 424 11.63 -17.90 9.83
CA LEU A 424 10.32 -18.55 9.97
C LEU A 424 9.95 -19.36 8.73
N LEU A 425 10.07 -18.76 7.53
CA LEU A 425 9.75 -19.44 6.27
C LEU A 425 10.73 -20.58 5.95
N THR A 426 12.01 -20.43 6.32
CA THR A 426 13.03 -21.48 6.15
C THR A 426 12.72 -22.69 7.02
N ILE A 427 12.42 -22.49 8.31
CA ILE A 427 12.04 -23.59 9.21
C ILE A 427 10.71 -24.21 8.76
N LEU A 428 9.77 -23.39 8.28
CA LEU A 428 8.53 -23.89 7.70
C LEU A 428 8.80 -24.81 6.50
N LYS A 429 9.74 -24.45 5.61
CA LYS A 429 10.19 -25.27 4.48
C LYS A 429 10.66 -26.64 4.93
N GLU A 430 11.54 -26.67 5.93
CA GLU A 430 12.16 -27.88 6.46
C GLU A 430 11.15 -28.80 7.12
N LYS A 431 10.15 -28.25 7.83
CA LYS A 431 9.16 -29.04 8.57
C LYS A 431 7.95 -29.45 7.75
N ALA A 432 7.60 -28.69 6.70
CA ALA A 432 6.30 -28.83 6.03
C ALA A 432 6.35 -28.98 4.49
N ASP A 433 7.54 -28.94 3.88
CA ASP A 433 7.77 -28.99 2.41
C ASP A 433 7.10 -27.83 1.64
N PHE A 434 6.93 -26.69 2.30
CA PHE A 434 6.55 -25.42 1.67
C PHE A 434 7.04 -24.25 2.51
N ASP A 435 7.28 -23.11 1.87
CA ASP A 435 7.83 -21.90 2.48
C ASP A 435 6.99 -20.67 2.16
N LEU A 436 5.68 -20.87 2.20
CA LEU A 436 4.66 -19.85 2.01
C LEU A 436 3.69 -19.87 3.20
N LEU A 437 3.31 -18.69 3.68
CA LEU A 437 2.31 -18.52 4.74
C LEU A 437 1.35 -17.37 4.44
N ILE A 438 0.19 -17.38 5.07
CA ILE A 438 -0.76 -16.27 5.01
C ILE A 438 -0.29 -15.20 6.01
N ASN A 439 -0.14 -13.97 5.55
CA ASN A 439 0.33 -12.82 6.31
C ASN A 439 -0.73 -11.71 6.31
N LEU A 440 -1.44 -11.58 7.42
CA LEU A 440 -2.52 -10.61 7.60
C LEU A 440 -2.07 -9.43 8.47
N PRO A 441 -2.72 -8.25 8.34
CA PRO A 441 -2.58 -7.17 9.32
C PRO A 441 -2.87 -7.65 10.73
N PHE A 442 -1.99 -7.34 11.68
CA PHE A 442 -2.31 -7.51 13.08
C PHE A 442 -3.08 -6.31 13.62
N ASN A 443 -4.38 -6.27 13.34
CA ASN A 443 -5.31 -5.29 13.91
C ASN A 443 -6.73 -5.87 14.03
N THR A 444 -7.56 -5.27 14.87
CA THR A 444 -9.02 -5.44 14.78
C THR A 444 -9.58 -4.51 13.70
N LYS A 445 -10.67 -4.89 13.01
CA LYS A 445 -11.31 -4.20 11.85
C LYS A 445 -11.55 -2.67 11.94
N LYS A 446 -11.36 -2.04 13.10
CA LYS A 446 -11.54 -0.58 13.32
C LYS A 446 -10.32 0.13 13.91
N ASN A 447 -9.22 -0.59 14.15
CA ASN A 447 -8.04 -0.05 14.83
C ASN A 447 -6.84 -0.03 13.88
N THR A 448 -5.89 0.84 14.20
CA THR A 448 -4.57 0.88 13.55
C THR A 448 -3.82 -0.43 13.78
N LEU A 449 -2.81 -0.67 12.96
CA LEU A 449 -1.86 -1.76 13.15
C LEU A 449 -1.26 -1.71 14.57
N VAL A 450 -1.05 -2.87 15.19
CA VAL A 450 -0.38 -2.94 16.50
C VAL A 450 1.02 -2.34 16.39
N CYS A 451 1.39 -1.48 17.33
CA CYS A 451 2.70 -0.86 17.37
C CYS A 451 3.53 -1.44 18.52
N THR A 452 2.99 -1.39 19.74
CA THR A 452 3.67 -1.76 21.00
C THR A 452 3.31 -3.17 21.49
N PRO A 453 4.10 -3.76 22.42
CA PRO A 453 3.73 -5.01 23.11
C PRO A 453 2.37 -4.92 23.79
N GLN A 454 2.02 -3.74 24.32
CA GLN A 454 0.71 -3.49 24.89
C GLN A 454 -0.41 -3.58 23.84
N ASP A 455 -0.22 -2.95 22.68
CA ASP A 455 -1.21 -3.00 21.61
C ASP A 455 -1.40 -4.44 21.12
N ALA A 456 -0.28 -5.16 20.93
CA ALA A 456 -0.28 -6.55 20.51
C ALA A 456 -1.05 -7.44 21.49
N TYR A 457 -0.79 -7.33 22.79
CA TYR A 457 -1.51 -8.09 23.81
C TYR A 457 -3.00 -7.72 23.86
N GLN A 458 -3.35 -6.43 23.82
CA GLN A 458 -4.75 -6.00 23.85
C GLN A 458 -5.53 -6.51 22.62
N ASN A 459 -4.93 -6.45 21.43
CA ASN A 459 -5.56 -6.96 20.21
C ASN A 459 -5.63 -8.49 20.24
N PHE A 460 -4.57 -9.18 20.67
CA PHE A 460 -4.57 -10.62 20.89
C PHE A 460 -5.72 -11.08 21.77
N MET A 461 -5.97 -10.40 22.89
CA MET A 461 -7.08 -10.75 23.79
C MET A 461 -8.45 -10.50 23.17
N ARG A 462 -8.60 -9.48 22.30
CA ARG A 462 -9.85 -9.13 21.60
C ARG A 462 -10.14 -9.99 20.38
N MET A 463 -9.10 -10.51 19.72
CA MET A 463 -9.20 -11.31 18.49
C MET A 463 -9.23 -12.80 18.81
N ASN A 464 -9.75 -13.64 17.92
CA ASN A 464 -9.75 -15.09 18.11
C ASN A 464 -8.40 -15.70 17.69
N LEU A 465 -7.30 -15.28 18.32
CA LEU A 465 -5.96 -15.81 18.08
C LEU A 465 -5.58 -16.86 19.13
N ASP A 466 -4.89 -17.92 18.72
CA ASP A 466 -4.43 -18.98 19.63
C ASP A 466 -3.20 -18.55 20.43
N TYR A 467 -2.21 -17.97 19.73
CA TYR A 467 -0.95 -17.52 20.33
C TYR A 467 -0.59 -16.10 19.93
N LEU A 468 0.18 -15.46 20.82
CA LEU A 468 0.87 -14.21 20.56
C LEU A 468 2.36 -14.42 20.81
N ILE A 469 3.17 -14.00 19.84
CA ILE A 469 4.61 -13.98 19.92
C ILE A 469 5.06 -12.53 19.82
N VAL A 470 5.76 -12.06 20.84
CA VAL A 470 6.39 -10.74 20.89
C VAL A 470 7.88 -10.97 21.03
N GLU A 471 8.62 -10.79 19.94
CA GLU A 471 10.03 -11.22 19.81
C GLU A 471 10.18 -12.69 20.23
N ARG A 472 10.76 -12.95 21.42
CA ARG A 472 11.00 -14.30 21.96
C ARG A 472 10.04 -14.70 23.07
N PHE A 473 9.00 -13.89 23.33
CA PHE A 473 7.99 -14.12 24.36
C PHE A 473 6.77 -14.77 23.75
N PHE A 474 6.50 -16.01 24.16
CA PHE A 474 5.41 -16.83 23.66
C PHE A 474 4.25 -16.82 24.66
N ILE A 475 3.06 -16.40 24.22
CA ILE A 475 1.88 -16.18 25.06
C ILE A 475 0.72 -17.00 24.51
N SER A 476 0.00 -17.69 25.40
CA SER A 476 -1.13 -18.56 25.08
C SER A 476 -2.36 -18.12 25.87
N LYS A 477 -3.55 -18.15 25.23
CA LYS A 477 -4.81 -17.88 25.95
C LYS A 477 -5.23 -18.99 26.90
N LYS A 478 -4.86 -20.24 26.59
CA LYS A 478 -5.38 -21.43 27.27
C LYS A 478 -4.53 -21.88 28.46
N GLY A 479 -3.53 -21.11 28.86
CA GLY A 479 -2.71 -21.39 30.05
C GLY A 479 -1.74 -22.58 29.93
N GLY A 480 -1.63 -23.21 28.76
CA GLY A 480 -0.59 -24.20 28.44
C GLY A 480 0.45 -23.58 27.51
N LEU A 481 1.70 -23.52 27.96
CA LEU A 481 2.88 -22.97 27.26
C LEU A 481 4.06 -23.95 27.34
#